data_AF-A0A1G0Z3N8-F1
#
_entry.id   AF-A0A1G0Z3N8-F1
#
_cell.length_a   1.000
_cell.length_b   1.000
_cell.length_c   1.000
_cell.angle_alpha   90.00
_cell.angle_beta   90.00
_cell.angle_gamma   90.00
#
_symmetry.space_group_name_H-M   'P 1'
#
loop_
_entity.id
_entity.type
_entity.pdbx_description
1 polymer ?
#
loop_
_entity_poly.entity_id
_entity_poly.type
_entity_poly.pdbx_seq_one_letter_code
_entity_poly.pdbx_strand_id
1 'polypeptide(L)' 'MPVFCPKCHSLMTVRHRRNDSGKQFYGCSKYPKCKGTRDIAEVIPFNTLSKDNGVNQRIVNNMHKVIKRLLP' A
#
# COMPACT_ATOMS: atom_id res chain seq x y z
N MET A 1 0.87 10.23 -9.98
CA MET A 1 -0.03 9.06 -10.11
C MET A 1 -1.37 9.40 -9.46
N PRO A 2 -2.50 9.34 -10.19
CA PRO A 2 -3.82 9.65 -9.63
C PRO A 2 -4.30 8.53 -8.69
N VAL A 3 -4.97 8.91 -7.60
CA VAL A 3 -5.58 7.96 -6.65
C VAL A 3 -7.08 7.89 -6.90
N PHE A 4 -7.62 6.68 -7.04
CA PHE A 4 -9.04 6.45 -7.31
C PHE A 4 -9.78 5.92 -6.09
N CYS A 5 -11.04 6.33 -5.94
CA CYS A 5 -11.93 5.92 -4.87
C CYS A 5 -12.39 4.46 -5.08
N PRO A 6 -12.23 3.56 -4.10
CA PRO A 6 -12.63 2.15 -4.24
C PRO A 6 -14.15 1.95 -4.30
N LYS A 7 -14.96 2.97 -3.94
CA LYS A 7 -16.42 2.88 -3.91
C LYS A 7 -17.08 3.31 -5.21
N CYS A 8 -16.51 4.30 -5.90
CA CYS A 8 -17.15 4.91 -7.08
C CYS A 8 -16.18 5.24 -8.21
N HIS A 9 -14.93 4.78 -8.11
CA HIS A 9 -13.86 4.92 -9.11
C HIS A 9 -13.56 6.36 -9.54
N SER A 10 -14.05 7.34 -8.79
CA SER A 10 -13.79 8.76 -9.05
C SER A 10 -12.46 9.16 -8.42
N LEU A 11 -11.84 10.23 -8.94
CA LEU A 11 -10.59 10.77 -8.40
C LEU A 11 -10.71 11.07 -6.90
N MET A 12 -9.62 10.92 -6.18
CA MET A 12 -9.48 11.34 -4.79
C MET A 12 -8.58 12.57 -4.69
N THR A 13 -8.86 13.42 -3.70
CA THR A 13 -8.09 14.62 -3.41
C THR A 13 -7.60 14.59 -1.97
N VAL A 14 -6.46 15.22 -1.70
CA VAL A 14 -5.89 15.30 -0.36
C VAL A 14 -6.71 16.28 0.48
N ARG A 15 -7.13 15.83 1.65
CA ARG A 15 -7.89 16.60 2.65
C ARG A 15 -7.20 16.48 4.00
N HIS A 16 -7.41 17.47 4.87
CA HIS A 16 -6.92 17.44 6.24
C HIS A 16 -8.04 16.99 7.18
N ARG A 17 -7.72 16.13 8.15
CA ARG A 17 -8.67 15.81 9.21
C ARG A 17 -8.89 17.07 10.05
N ARG A 18 -10.13 17.30 10.48
CA ARG A 18 -10.50 18.47 11.32
C ARG A 18 -9.93 18.40 12.73
N ASN A 19 -9.54 17.22 13.20
CA ASN A 19 -8.95 17.05 14.52
C ASN A 19 -7.48 17.50 14.53
N ASP A 20 -6.99 17.85 15.72
CA ASP A 20 -5.66 18.43 15.98
C ASP A 20 -4.49 17.51 15.59
N SER A 21 -4.77 16.34 15.03
CA SER A 21 -3.77 15.42 14.50
C SER A 21 -3.04 15.95 13.26
N GLY A 22 -3.61 16.95 12.55
CA GLY A 22 -3.02 17.52 11.32
C GLY A 22 -2.85 16.52 10.17
N LYS A 23 -3.31 15.26 10.34
CA LYS A 23 -3.09 14.18 9.39
C LYS A 23 -3.91 14.42 8.13
N GLN A 24 -3.23 14.27 6.99
CA GLN A 24 -3.84 14.28 5.69
C GLN A 24 -4.43 12.90 5.33
N PHE A 25 -5.45 12.88 4.49
CA PHE A 25 -6.07 11.68 3.95
C PHE A 25 -6.60 11.93 2.53
N TYR A 26 -6.79 10.86 1.75
CA TYR A 26 -7.47 10.96 0.46
C TYR A 26 -8.98 10.92 0.68
N GLY A 27 -9.69 11.98 0.25
CA GLY A 27 -11.15 12.05 0.21
C GLY A 27 -11.68 12.02 -1.22
N CYS A 28 -12.81 11.34 -1.45
CA CYS A 28 -13.41 11.27 -2.79
C CYS A 28 -13.81 12.65 -3.31
N SER A 29 -13.53 12.93 -4.59
CA SER A 29 -13.91 14.18 -5.27
C SER A 29 -15.43 14.40 -5.34
N LYS A 30 -16.22 13.32 -5.28
CA LYS A 30 -17.69 13.36 -5.30
C LYS A 30 -18.34 13.55 -3.92
N TYR A 31 -17.59 13.91 -2.88
CA TYR A 31 -18.19 14.27 -1.59
C TYR A 31 -19.18 15.45 -1.77
N PRO A 32 -20.39 15.44 -1.16
CA PRO A 32 -20.88 14.50 -0.13
C PRO A 32 -21.55 13.22 -0.68
N LYS A 33 -21.79 13.11 -1.99
CA LYS A 33 -22.46 11.95 -2.62
C LYS A 33 -21.70 10.64 -2.44
N CYS A 34 -20.37 10.70 -2.34
CA CYS A 34 -19.54 9.56 -1.99
C CYS A 34 -18.61 9.92 -0.82
N LYS A 35 -18.73 9.19 0.29
CA LYS A 35 -17.90 9.35 1.51
C LYS A 35 -16.69 8.41 1.53
N GLY A 36 -16.17 8.02 0.37
CA GLY A 36 -14.97 7.18 0.28
C GLY A 36 -13.73 7.92 0.76
N THR A 37 -12.93 7.27 1.60
CA THR A 37 -11.66 7.78 2.14
C THR A 37 -10.57 6.72 2.08
N ARG A 38 -9.31 7.12 1.95
CA ARG A 38 -8.13 6.26 2.12
C ARG A 38 -7.06 7.00 2.91
N ASP A 39 -6.25 6.28 3.67
CA ASP A 39 -5.12 6.88 4.35
C ASP A 39 -3.97 7.10 3.36
N ILE A 40 -3.21 8.18 3.55
CA ILE A 40 -2.09 8.52 2.67
C ILE A 40 -0.96 7.48 2.72
N ALA A 41 -0.79 6.82 3.87
CA ALA A 41 0.24 5.80 4.07
C ALA A 41 -0.01 4.50 3.28
N GLU A 42 -1.22 4.26 2.78
CA GLU A 42 -1.57 3.04 2.05
C GLU A 42 -1.09 3.09 0.59
N VAL A 43 -0.81 4.28 0.04
CA VAL A 43 -0.36 4.45 -1.34
C VAL A 43 1.14 4.23 -1.44
N ILE A 44 1.60 3.09 -0.93
CA ILE A 44 2.99 2.69 -1.10
C ILE A 44 3.10 2.04 -2.49
N PRO A 45 4.09 2.43 -3.33
CA PRO A 45 4.32 1.77 -4.62
C PRO A 45 4.38 0.25 -4.46
N PHE A 46 3.92 -0.45 -5.51
CA PHE A 46 3.78 -1.91 -5.63
C PHE A 46 4.92 -2.73 -4.99
N ASN A 47 6.12 -2.18 -4.93
CA ASN A 47 7.28 -2.74 -4.21
C ASN A 47 7.06 -3.01 -2.70
N THR A 48 5.93 -2.59 -2.13
CA THR A 48 5.59 -2.80 -0.71
C THR A 48 4.44 -3.79 -0.51
N LEU A 49 3.86 -4.32 -1.59
CA LEU A 49 2.88 -5.42 -1.55
C LEU A 49 3.55 -6.82 -1.44
N SER A 50 4.86 -6.87 -1.23
CA SER A 50 5.62 -8.14 -1.16
C SER A 50 5.61 -8.81 0.22
N LYS A 51 4.97 -8.23 1.25
CA LYS A 51 5.01 -8.80 2.62
C LYS A 51 3.95 -9.87 2.91
N ASP A 52 2.95 -10.04 2.03
CA ASP A 52 1.87 -11.01 2.25
C ASP A 52 2.11 -12.35 1.51
N ASN A 53 3.16 -12.45 0.69
CA ASN A 53 3.62 -13.72 0.18
C ASN A 53 4.56 -14.33 1.23
N GLY A 54 3.99 -15.14 2.13
CA GLY A 54 4.70 -15.90 3.16
C GLY A 54 5.70 -16.92 2.58
N VAL A 55 6.78 -16.43 1.97
CA VAL A 55 7.95 -17.22 1.64
C VAL A 55 8.65 -17.50 2.97
N ASN A 56 8.63 -18.77 3.40
CA ASN A 56 9.35 -19.18 4.59
C ASN A 56 10.85 -18.96 4.34
N GLN A 57 11.42 -17.94 4.98
CA GLN A 57 12.83 -17.54 4.83
C GLN A 57 13.79 -18.71 5.04
N ARG A 58 13.40 -19.77 5.78
CA ARG A 58 14.19 -20.98 5.95
C ARG A 58 14.40 -21.74 4.63
N ILE A 59 13.39 -21.80 3.76
CA ILE A 59 13.48 -22.47 2.45
C ILE A 59 14.50 -21.74 1.56
N VAL A 60 14.39 -20.40 1.49
CA VAL A 60 15.29 -19.55 0.71
C VAL A 60 16.73 -19.64 1.21
N ASN A 61 16.90 -19.62 2.54
CA ASN A 61 18.22 -19.73 3.16
C ASN A 61 18.84 -21.11 2.93
N ASN A 62 18.04 -22.19 2.97
CA ASN A 62 18.54 -23.53 2.69
C ASN A 62 18.94 -23.68 1.22
N MET A 63 18.15 -23.13 0.29
CA MET A 63 18.46 -23.15 -1.14
C MET A 63 19.78 -22.41 -1.45
N HIS A 64 19.99 -21.21 -0.89
CA HIS A 64 21.26 -20.48 -1.05
C HIS A 64 22.46 -21.24 -0.49
N LYS A 65 22.28 -21.96 0.63
CA LYS A 65 23.33 -22.79 1.24
C LYS A 65 23.71 -23.97 0.34
N VAL A 66 22.74 -24.57 -0.35
CA VAL A 66 22.98 -25.64 -1.32
C VAL A 66 23.70 -25.10 -2.56
N ILE A 67 23.24 -23.98 -3.13
CA ILE A 67 23.86 -23.36 -4.32
C ILE A 67 25.33 -22.99 -4.05
N LYS A 68 25.64 -22.38 -2.90
CA LYS A 68 27.02 -22.06 -2.49
C LYS A 68 27.92 -23.28 -2.26
N ARG A 69 27.36 -24.48 -2.11
CA ARG A 69 28.13 -25.72 -1.98
C ARG A 69 28.37 -26.39 -3.34
N LEU A 70 27.56 -26.05 -4.35
CA LEU A 70 27.64 -26.62 -5.69
C LEU A 70 28.42 -25.72 -6.66
N LEU A 71 28.58 -24.44 -6.33
CA LEU A 71 29.48 -23.52 -7.01
C LEU A 71 30.79 -23.44 -6.22
N PRO A 72 31.97 -23.64 -6.83
CA PRO A 72 33.26 -23.41 -6.18
C PRO A 72 33.49 -21.93 -5.83
#